data_AF-A1TE82-F1
#
_entry.id   AF-A1TE82-F1
#
_cell.length_a   1.000
_cell.length_b   1.000
_cell.length_c   1.000
_cell.angle_alpha   90.00
_cell.angle_beta   90.00
_cell.angle_gamma   90.00
#
_symmetry.space_group_name_H-M   'P 1'
#
loop_
_entity.id
_entity.type
_entity.pdbx_description
1 polymer ?
#
loop_
_entity_poly.entity_id
_entity_poly.type
_entity_poly.pdbx_seq_one_letter_code
_entity_poly.pdbx_strand_id
1 'polypeptide(L)'
;MTTLLEPSLAELDFDPEILCTCRRFCGPLAHPAQWWVTLSCGCPYPMCQRALRIANLRLKVRSLACRLCATDEIAIRSVAPI
;
A
#
# COMPACT_ATOMS: atom_id res chain seq x y z
N MET A 1 19.19 -14.09 27.85
CA MET A 1 18.79 -12.66 27.76
C MET A 1 17.70 -12.47 26.70
N THR A 2 16.63 -13.27 26.74
CA THR A 2 15.51 -13.23 25.77
C THR A 2 14.17 -12.92 26.44
N THR A 3 14.14 -12.88 27.77
CA THR A 3 12.92 -12.78 28.59
C THR A 3 12.47 -11.34 28.89
N LEU A 4 13.21 -10.33 28.42
CA LEU A 4 12.90 -8.90 28.68
C LEU A 4 12.37 -8.15 27.45
N LEU A 5 12.30 -8.78 26.27
CA LEU A 5 11.84 -8.15 25.03
C LEU A 5 10.32 -8.20 24.86
N GLU A 6 9.66 -9.21 25.42
CA GLU A 6 8.20 -9.39 25.30
C GLU A 6 7.37 -8.28 25.96
N PRO A 7 7.65 -7.80 27.19
CA PRO A 7 6.86 -6.72 27.79
C PRO A 7 7.04 -5.39 27.06
N SER A 8 8.22 -5.12 26.47
CA SER A 8 8.51 -3.88 25.77
C SER A 8 7.82 -3.76 24.39
N LEU A 9 7.42 -4.88 23.78
CA LEU A 9 6.66 -4.89 22.52
C LEU A 9 5.16 -4.67 22.75
N ALA A 10 4.64 -5.10 23.90
CA ALA A 10 3.23 -4.94 24.27
C ALA A 10 2.87 -3.48 24.64
N GLU A 11 3.86 -2.67 25.02
CA GLU A 11 3.70 -1.24 25.33
C GLU A 11 3.77 -0.32 24.09
N LEU A 12 4.08 -0.88 22.92
CA LEU A 12 4.08 -0.12 21.68
C LEU A 12 2.66 -0.07 21.10
N ASP A 13 1.92 0.95 21.50
CA ASP A 13 0.61 1.31 20.96
C ASP A 13 0.78 1.85 19.52
N PHE A 14 1.09 0.95 18.59
CA PHE A 14 1.23 1.27 17.18
C PHE A 14 -0.14 1.20 16.52
N ASP A 15 -0.88 2.31 16.60
CA ASP A 15 -1.97 2.58 15.66
C ASP A 15 -1.58 3.68 14.66
N PRO A 16 -0.48 3.54 13.88
CA PRO A 16 -0.21 4.47 12.81
C PRO A 16 -1.24 4.21 11.71
N GLU A 17 -2.21 5.11 11.59
CA GLU A 17 -3.16 5.13 10.49
C GLU A 17 -2.40 4.95 9.16
N ILE A 18 -2.58 3.80 8.51
CA ILE A 18 -1.85 3.48 7.28
C ILE A 18 -2.36 4.41 6.19
N LEU A 19 -1.54 5.36 5.78
CA LEU A 19 -1.96 6.37 4.80
C LEU A 19 -1.96 5.83 3.37
N CYS A 20 -2.95 6.27 2.59
CA CYS A 20 -3.00 6.00 1.15
C CYS A 20 -1.77 6.57 0.43
N THR A 21 -1.09 5.75 -0.36
CA THR A 21 0.14 6.14 -1.10
C THR A 21 -0.17 7.09 -2.28
N CYS A 22 -1.42 7.17 -2.73
CA CYS A 22 -1.80 7.84 -3.97
C CYS A 22 -2.14 9.33 -3.82
N ARG A 23 -1.22 10.16 -3.31
CA ARG A 23 -1.42 11.62 -3.08
C ARG A 23 -1.88 12.45 -4.29
N ARG A 24 -1.79 11.95 -5.53
CA ARG A 24 -2.23 12.67 -6.75
C ARG A 24 -3.60 12.26 -7.28
N PHE A 25 -4.13 11.10 -6.88
CA PHE A 25 -5.36 10.55 -7.46
C PHE A 25 -6.59 10.71 -6.57
N CYS A 26 -6.38 10.79 -5.25
CA CYS A 26 -7.43 10.93 -4.25
C CYS A 26 -7.51 12.34 -3.63
N GLY A 27 -6.63 13.26 -4.04
CA GLY A 27 -6.55 14.62 -3.51
C GLY A 27 -5.26 14.87 -2.72
N PRO A 28 -4.94 16.14 -2.39
CA PRO A 28 -3.69 16.52 -1.74
C PRO A 28 -3.63 16.15 -0.26
N LEU A 29 -4.78 15.91 0.37
CA LEU A 29 -4.88 15.61 1.80
C LEU A 29 -4.53 14.15 2.09
N ALA A 30 -3.73 13.96 3.15
CA ALA A 30 -3.49 12.64 3.72
C ALA A 30 -4.82 12.05 4.23
N HIS A 31 -5.01 10.76 4.01
CA HIS A 31 -6.19 10.01 4.41
C HIS A 31 -5.84 8.52 4.53
N PRO A 32 -6.62 7.76 5.32
CA PRO A 32 -6.38 6.33 5.52
C PRO A 32 -6.51 5.53 4.22
N ALA A 33 -5.68 4.51 4.11
CA ALA A 33 -5.84 3.43 3.17
C ALA A 33 -6.90 2.44 3.68
N GLN A 34 -7.48 1.71 2.75
CA GLN A 34 -8.49 0.67 3.02
C GLN A 34 -8.04 -0.70 2.50
N TRP A 35 -7.05 -0.71 1.61
CA TRP A 35 -6.61 -1.90 0.91
C TRP A 35 -5.09 -2.00 0.84
N TRP A 36 -4.58 -3.20 1.09
CA TRP A 36 -3.26 -3.65 0.69
C TRP A 36 -3.31 -4.16 -0.76
N VAL A 37 -2.67 -3.44 -1.66
CA VAL A 37 -2.52 -3.84 -3.07
C VAL A 37 -1.11 -4.39 -3.27
N THR A 38 -1.00 -5.66 -3.65
CA THR A 38 0.29 -6.26 -3.99
C THR A 38 0.44 -6.31 -5.51
N LEU A 39 1.53 -5.78 -6.04
CA LEU A 39 1.83 -5.83 -7.47
C LEU A 39 2.45 -7.17 -7.89
N SER A 40 2.51 -7.43 -9.20
CA SER A 40 3.18 -8.60 -9.78
C SER A 40 4.65 -8.71 -9.36
N CYS A 41 5.33 -7.59 -9.13
CA CYS A 41 6.70 -7.53 -8.61
C CYS A 41 6.82 -7.76 -7.08
N GLY A 42 5.71 -7.96 -6.37
CA GLY A 42 5.69 -8.22 -4.93
C GLY A 42 5.62 -6.97 -4.04
N CYS A 43 5.80 -5.78 -4.60
CA CYS A 43 5.73 -4.54 -3.83
C CYS A 43 4.30 -4.26 -3.31
N PRO A 44 4.15 -3.93 -2.00
CA PRO A 44 2.88 -3.56 -1.41
C PRO A 44 2.59 -2.06 -1.58
N TYR A 45 1.33 -1.71 -1.80
CA TYR A 45 0.83 -0.35 -1.89
C TYR A 45 -0.45 -0.21 -1.06
N PRO A 46 -0.45 0.58 0.02
CA PRO A 46 -1.68 0.93 0.72
C PRO A 46 -2.47 1.95 -0.10
N MET A 47 -3.73 1.63 -0.38
CA MET A 47 -4.62 2.44 -1.22
C MET A 47 -6.01 2.62 -0.60
N CYS A 48 -6.62 3.79 -0.78
CA CYS A 48 -8.06 3.97 -0.60
C CYS A 48 -8.84 3.41 -1.79
N GLN A 49 -10.17 3.23 -1.65
CA GLN A 49 -11.03 2.72 -2.73
C GLN A 49 -10.88 3.49 -4.05
N ARG A 50 -10.79 4.83 -3.99
CA ARG A 50 -10.64 5.67 -5.19
C ARG A 50 -9.29 5.43 -5.88
N ALA A 51 -8.20 5.35 -5.12
CA ALA A 51 -6.88 5.08 -5.64
C ALA A 51 -6.82 3.69 -6.32
N LEU A 52 -7.38 2.66 -5.68
CA LEU A 52 -7.46 1.32 -6.23
C LEU A 52 -8.20 1.27 -7.57
N ARG A 53 -9.34 1.97 -7.68
CA ARG A 53 -10.09 2.07 -8.95
C ARG A 53 -9.25 2.71 -10.06
N ILE A 54 -8.56 3.81 -9.76
CA ILE A 54 -7.72 4.52 -10.73
C ILE A 54 -6.50 3.69 -11.13
N ALA A 55 -5.84 3.03 -10.17
CA ALA A 55 -4.70 2.15 -10.43
C ALA A 55 -5.10 1.02 -11.38
N ASN A 56 -6.21 0.32 -11.09
CA ASN A 56 -6.77 -0.71 -11.96
C ASN A 56 -7.03 -0.20 -13.38
N LEU A 57 -7.64 0.98 -13.53
CA LEU A 57 -7.90 1.56 -14.85
C LEU A 57 -6.60 1.84 -15.61
N ARG A 58 -5.62 2.48 -14.95
CA ARG A 58 -4.36 2.87 -15.60
C ARG A 58 -3.53 1.67 -16.05
N LEU A 59 -3.51 0.60 -15.26
CA LEU A 59 -2.81 -0.65 -15.60
C LEU A 59 -3.45 -1.38 -16.78
N LYS A 60 -4.76 -1.22 -17.00
CA LYS A 60 -5.44 -1.73 -18.21
C LYS A 60 -5.15 -0.92 -19.46
N VAL A 61 -4.88 0.38 -19.31
CA VAL A 61 -4.66 1.29 -20.45
C VAL A 61 -3.21 1.27 -20.93
N ARG A 62 -2.24 1.09 -20.02
CA ARG A 62 -0.83 1.10 -20.37
C ARG A 62 0.02 0.35 -19.35
N SER A 63 1.17 -0.13 -19.81
CA SER A 63 2.23 -0.62 -18.94
C SER A 63 2.75 0.49 -18.03
N LEU A 64 3.01 0.15 -16.77
CA LEU A 64 3.56 1.05 -15.77
C LEU A 64 4.76 0.39 -15.09
N ALA A 65 5.73 1.22 -14.68
CA ALA A 65 6.83 0.79 -13.83
C ALA A 65 6.45 0.90 -12.34
N CYS A 66 6.93 -0.04 -11.53
CA CYS A 66 6.81 0.00 -10.08
C CYS A 66 7.59 1.20 -9.54
N ARG A 67 6.98 2.00 -8.68
CA ARG A 67 7.68 3.15 -8.07
C ARG A 67 8.63 2.76 -6.93
N LEU A 68 8.49 1.55 -6.38
CA LEU A 68 9.31 1.07 -5.27
C LEU A 68 10.53 0.29 -5.75
N CYS A 69 10.40 -0.54 -6.79
CA CYS A 69 11.49 -1.40 -7.27
C CYS A 69 11.85 -1.23 -8.76
N ALA A 70 11.25 -0.27 -9.46
CA ALA A 70 11.49 0.01 -10.88
C ALA A 70 11.19 -1.13 -11.87
N THR A 71 10.64 -2.27 -11.44
CA THR A 71 10.17 -3.33 -12.35
C THR A 71 9.12 -2.77 -13.32
N ASP A 72 9.32 -2.96 -14.61
CA ASP A 72 8.38 -2.60 -15.65
C ASP A 72 7.21 -3.59 -15.75
N GLU A 73 6.19 -3.21 -16.53
CA GLU A 73 5.03 -4.07 -16.84
C GLU A 73 4.33 -4.65 -15.59
N ILE A 74 4.17 -3.82 -14.57
CA ILE A 74 3.48 -4.24 -13.35
C ILE A 74 2.01 -4.54 -13.63
N ALA A 75 1.45 -5.46 -12.86
CA ALA A 75 0.02 -5.72 -12.75
C ALA A 75 -0.38 -5.80 -11.27
N ILE A 76 -1.68 -5.71 -10.97
CA ILE A 76 -2.18 -6.02 -9.62
C ILE A 76 -2.24 -7.54 -9.49
N ARG A 77 -1.54 -8.07 -8.49
CA ARG A 77 -1.52 -9.51 -8.15
C ARG A 77 -2.61 -9.84 -7.15
N SER A 78 -2.73 -9.05 -6.08
CA SER A 78 -3.75 -9.28 -5.05
C SER A 78 -4.19 -7.97 -4.41
N VAL A 79 -5.39 -8.00 -3.82
CA VAL A 79 -5.99 -6.93 -3.04
C VAL A 79 -6.57 -7.55 -1.77
N ALA A 80 -6.18 -7.03 -0.62
CA ALA A 80 -6.69 -7.44 0.69
C ALA A 80 -7.13 -6.20 1.49
N PRO A 81 -8.16 -6.29 2.36
CA PRO A 81 -8.47 -5.21 3.29
C PRO A 81 -7.30 -4.97 4.24
N ILE A 82 -7.15 -3.73 4.70
CA ILE A 82 -6.23 -3.36 5.79
C ILE A 82 -6.88 -3.69 7.12
#